data_AF-A0A8B7FDG5-F1
#
_entry.id   AF-A0A8B7FDG5-F1
#
_cell.length_a   1.000
_cell.length_b   1.000
_cell.length_c   1.000
_cell.angle_alpha   90.00
_cell.angle_beta   90.00
_cell.angle_gamma   90.00
#
_symmetry.space_group_name_H-M   'P 1'
#
loop_
_entity.id
_entity.type
_entity.pdbx_description
1 polymer ?
#
loop_
_entity_poly.entity_id
_entity_poly.type
_entity_poly.pdbx_seq_one_letter_code
_entity_poly.pdbx_strand_id
1 'polypeptide(L)'
;MGCVFCKKVEPGPKEDAGLEGNFRGYGAADGAADRYGPDPTLARSASSFAHIPNYSNFSPQPTSPAFLDGGTIRGISGPGVTLFIALYDYEARTEDDLTFTKGEKFHILNNTEGDWWEARSLSSGQTGYIPSNYVAPADSIQAEEWYFGKIGRKDAERQLLSPGNPQGAFLIRESETTKGAYSLSIRDWDQTRGDHVKHYKIRKLDTGGYYITTRAQFDSVQELVQHYVEVNDGLCHLLTAPCTTMKPQTLGLAKDAWEISRSSIALERRLGTGCFGDVWLGTWNGSTKVAVKTLKPGTMSPKAFLEEAQVMKLLRHDKLVQLYAVVSEEPIYIVTEFMCHGSLLEFLKNQEGQNLSLPQLVDMAAQVAAGMAYMERMNYIHRDLRAANILVGERLVCKIADFGLARLIEDDEYNPQQGAKFPIKWTAPEAAIFGRFTIKSDVWSFGILLTELISKGRVPYPGMNNREVLEQVEHGYHMPCPPGCPVSLYEAMEQTWRLDPEERPTFEYLQSFLEDYFTSTEPQYQPGDHT
;
A
#
# COMPACT_ATOMS: atom_id res chain seq x y z
N MET A 1 28.15 28.26 -29.66
CA MET A 1 29.21 28.97 -28.90
C MET A 1 29.76 27.99 -27.89
N GLY A 2 31.07 27.71 -27.93
CA GLY A 2 31.68 26.61 -27.18
C GLY A 2 32.26 27.01 -25.82
N CYS A 3 32.58 25.98 -25.01
CA CYS A 3 33.82 25.76 -24.25
C CYS A 3 33.64 24.43 -23.47
N VAL A 4 34.34 23.33 -23.78
CA VAL A 4 35.71 22.93 -23.37
C VAL A 4 35.89 22.84 -21.84
N PHE A 5 35.92 21.62 -21.29
CA PHE A 5 36.99 21.10 -20.41
C PHE A 5 36.66 19.65 -19.99
N CYS A 6 37.52 18.69 -20.34
CA CYS A 6 37.92 17.55 -19.51
C CYS A 6 38.96 16.72 -20.29
N LYS A 7 40.24 16.96 -19.98
CA LYS A 7 41.37 16.15 -20.43
C LYS A 7 41.38 14.83 -19.66
N LYS A 8 41.56 13.73 -20.39
CA LYS A 8 41.88 12.40 -19.89
C LYS A 8 43.23 12.40 -19.17
N VAL A 9 43.32 11.67 -18.06
CA VAL A 9 44.58 11.29 -17.41
C VAL A 9 44.62 9.76 -17.34
N GLU A 10 45.64 9.15 -17.93
CA GLU A 10 45.95 7.72 -17.83
C GLU A 10 46.81 7.43 -16.57
N PRO A 11 46.75 6.21 -16.00
CA PRO A 11 47.51 5.85 -14.81
C PRO A 11 48.91 5.32 -15.17
N GLY A 12 49.94 5.84 -14.48
CA GLY A 12 51.29 5.26 -14.45
C GLY A 12 51.47 4.29 -13.27
N PRO A 13 52.41 3.34 -13.36
CA PRO A 13 52.58 2.27 -12.38
C PRO A 13 53.38 2.75 -11.15
N LYS A 14 53.11 2.16 -9.98
CA LYS A 14 54.00 2.29 -8.82
C LYS A 14 54.41 0.92 -8.31
N GLU A 15 55.73 0.79 -8.21
CA GLU A 15 56.51 -0.37 -7.81
C GLU A 15 56.42 -0.65 -6.30
N ASP A 16 56.63 -1.93 -6.00
CA ASP A 16 56.88 -2.52 -4.69
C ASP A 16 58.11 -1.92 -3.99
N ALA A 17 57.98 -1.70 -2.69
CA ALA A 17 59.11 -1.71 -1.76
C ALA A 17 58.64 -2.20 -0.39
N GLY A 18 58.95 -3.46 -0.09
CA GLY A 18 58.82 -4.04 1.23
C GLY A 18 59.87 -3.49 2.19
N LEU A 19 59.54 -3.47 3.48
CA LEU A 19 60.48 -3.35 4.59
C LEU A 19 59.89 -4.08 5.80
N GLU A 20 60.29 -5.35 5.95
CA GLU A 20 60.18 -6.11 7.19
C GLU A 20 61.17 -5.54 8.23
N GLY A 21 60.69 -5.30 9.45
CA GLY A 21 61.48 -4.84 10.57
C GLY A 21 61.12 -5.59 11.85
N ASN A 22 61.71 -6.77 12.01
CA ASN A 22 61.73 -7.54 13.26
C ASN A 22 62.58 -6.82 14.32
N PHE A 23 62.03 -6.51 15.49
CA PHE A 23 62.82 -6.33 16.71
C PHE A 23 62.09 -6.93 17.92
N ARG A 24 62.60 -8.08 18.38
CA ARG A 24 62.34 -8.70 19.69
C ARG A 24 63.60 -8.53 20.55
N GLY A 25 63.37 -8.22 21.83
CA GLY A 25 64.27 -8.59 22.93
C GLY A 25 64.84 -7.42 23.71
N TYR A 26 64.36 -7.21 24.95
CA TYR A 26 65.13 -7.41 26.19
C TYR A 26 64.16 -7.32 27.38
N GLY A 27 64.32 -8.23 28.34
CA GLY A 27 63.48 -8.37 29.52
C GLY A 27 64.11 -7.85 30.82
N ALA A 28 63.23 -7.75 31.81
CA ALA A 28 63.41 -7.80 33.27
C ALA A 28 64.22 -6.71 33.99
N ALA A 29 63.55 -5.95 34.89
CA ALA A 29 63.59 -6.20 36.34
C ALA A 29 62.74 -5.19 37.15
N ASP A 30 61.92 -5.74 38.05
CA ASP A 30 61.53 -5.34 39.42
C ASP A 30 61.09 -3.92 39.81
N GLY A 31 59.95 -3.89 40.54
CA GLY A 31 59.93 -3.33 41.90
C GLY A 31 58.72 -2.48 42.31
N ALA A 32 57.74 -3.12 42.99
CA ALA A 32 56.88 -2.61 44.09
C ALA A 32 55.93 -1.41 43.83
N ALA A 33 54.78 -1.23 44.49
CA ALA A 33 53.85 -2.02 45.30
C ALA A 33 52.62 -1.09 45.53
N ASP A 34 51.40 -1.62 45.50
CA ASP A 34 50.33 -1.47 46.50
C ASP A 34 48.89 -1.54 45.94
N ARG A 35 48.24 -2.65 46.31
CA ARG A 35 46.92 -2.76 46.96
C ARG A 35 45.72 -2.04 46.33
N TYR A 36 44.96 -2.77 45.51
CA TYR A 36 43.49 -2.92 45.64
C TYR A 36 43.09 -4.35 45.23
N GLY A 37 42.07 -4.89 45.90
CA GLY A 37 41.59 -6.28 45.81
C GLY A 37 40.97 -6.68 44.46
N PRO A 38 40.61 -7.97 44.30
CA PRO A 38 40.70 -8.68 43.03
C PRO A 38 39.50 -8.46 42.09
N ASP A 39 39.82 -8.25 40.82
CA ASP A 39 39.01 -8.62 39.66
C ASP A 39 39.19 -10.12 39.38
N PRO A 40 38.10 -10.90 39.25
CA PRO A 40 38.14 -12.15 38.53
C PRO A 40 37.21 -12.13 37.31
N THR A 41 37.70 -11.60 36.19
CA THR A 41 37.33 -12.15 34.88
C THR A 41 37.88 -13.57 34.78
N LEU A 42 37.00 -14.58 34.82
CA LEU A 42 37.19 -15.84 34.14
C LEU A 42 35.83 -16.40 33.69
N ALA A 43 35.70 -16.49 32.36
CA ALA A 43 34.81 -17.37 31.62
C ALA A 43 33.30 -17.27 31.90
N ARG A 44 32.63 -16.38 31.17
CA ARG A 44 31.31 -16.72 30.60
C ARG A 44 31.33 -16.41 29.11
N SER A 45 31.05 -17.45 28.31
CA SER A 45 31.02 -17.36 26.86
C SER A 45 29.98 -16.35 26.43
N ALA A 46 30.37 -15.50 25.48
CA ALA A 46 29.44 -14.69 24.72
C ALA A 46 28.64 -15.61 23.80
N SER A 47 27.52 -16.13 24.30
CA SER A 47 26.53 -16.86 23.50
C SER A 47 25.17 -16.82 24.18
N SER A 48 24.51 -15.66 24.15
CA SER A 48 23.09 -15.61 24.52
C SER A 48 22.38 -14.36 23.99
N PHE A 49 22.53 -14.03 22.70
CA PHE A 49 21.53 -13.22 21.98
C PHE A 49 21.52 -13.65 20.51
N ALA A 50 21.13 -14.90 20.29
CA ALA A 50 20.71 -15.41 18.99
C ALA A 50 19.43 -16.22 19.23
N HIS A 51 18.33 -15.52 19.49
CA HIS A 51 17.00 -16.06 19.29
C HIS A 51 16.10 -14.91 18.85
N ILE A 52 16.19 -14.61 17.56
CA ILE A 52 15.12 -13.92 16.84
C ILE A 52 13.93 -14.89 16.86
N PRO A 53 12.73 -14.47 17.30
CA PRO A 53 11.58 -15.36 17.34
C PRO A 53 11.27 -15.89 15.94
N ASN A 54 10.94 -17.17 15.87
CA ASN A 54 10.61 -17.88 14.65
C ASN A 54 9.31 -17.30 14.06
N TYR A 55 9.41 -16.51 12.98
CA TYR A 55 8.27 -15.86 12.31
C TYR A 55 7.39 -16.84 11.50
N SER A 56 7.45 -18.15 11.77
CA SER A 56 6.69 -19.17 11.04
C SER A 56 5.20 -19.23 11.40
N ASN A 57 4.71 -18.40 12.33
CA ASN A 57 3.29 -18.36 12.70
C ASN A 57 2.60 -17.11 12.14
N PHE A 58 2.69 -16.91 10.83
CA PHE A 58 1.68 -16.15 10.11
C PHE A 58 0.43 -17.02 10.00
N SER A 59 -0.62 -16.70 10.74
CA SER A 59 -1.97 -17.12 10.36
C SER A 59 -2.51 -16.10 9.36
N PRO A 60 -2.57 -16.43 8.05
CA PRO A 60 -3.21 -15.54 7.10
C PRO A 60 -4.69 -15.41 7.48
N GLN A 61 -5.16 -14.19 7.73
CA GLN A 61 -6.58 -13.92 7.58
C GLN A 61 -6.87 -13.87 6.08
N PRO A 62 -7.82 -14.66 5.56
CA PRO A 62 -8.25 -14.52 4.18
C PRO A 62 -8.90 -13.14 4.02
N THR A 63 -8.25 -12.27 3.24
CA THR A 63 -8.85 -11.03 2.72
C THR A 63 -9.58 -11.25 1.41
N SER A 64 -9.81 -12.51 1.01
CA SER A 64 -11.01 -12.81 0.23
C SER A 64 -12.15 -12.10 0.94
N PRO A 65 -13.09 -11.41 0.25
CA PRO A 65 -14.27 -10.98 0.95
C PRO A 65 -14.81 -12.27 1.59
N ALA A 66 -15.02 -12.25 2.90
CA ALA A 66 -15.48 -13.41 3.65
C ALA A 66 -16.87 -13.80 3.13
N PHE A 67 -16.89 -14.47 1.99
CA PHE A 67 -18.09 -14.86 1.25
C PHE A 67 -18.53 -16.24 1.69
N LEU A 68 -17.63 -17.04 2.26
CA LEU A 68 -17.90 -18.40 2.70
C LEU A 68 -17.20 -18.62 4.04
N ASP A 69 -17.98 -18.59 5.11
CA ASP A 69 -17.58 -19.16 6.39
C ASP A 69 -17.37 -20.66 6.20
N GLY A 70 -16.11 -21.11 6.17
CA GLY A 70 -15.60 -22.46 6.50
C GLY A 70 -16.32 -23.73 5.99
N GLY A 71 -17.33 -23.63 5.14
CA GLY A 71 -18.16 -24.74 4.71
C GLY A 71 -17.61 -25.35 3.44
N THR A 72 -17.08 -26.57 3.54
CA THR A 72 -16.85 -27.43 2.39
C THR A 72 -18.15 -27.49 1.57
N ILE A 73 -18.17 -26.94 0.34
CA ILE A 73 -19.25 -27.23 -0.61
C ILE A 73 -19.05 -28.68 -1.06
N ARG A 74 -19.53 -29.61 -0.23
CA ARG A 74 -19.69 -31.01 -0.64
C ARG A 74 -20.72 -31.01 -1.75
N GLY A 75 -20.31 -31.45 -2.95
CA GLY A 75 -21.25 -31.80 -3.99
C GLY A 75 -22.26 -32.81 -3.46
N ILE A 76 -23.55 -32.52 -3.60
CA ILE A 76 -24.67 -33.47 -3.60
C ILE A 76 -25.85 -32.83 -4.34
N SER A 77 -26.42 -33.63 -5.21
CA SER A 77 -27.73 -33.59 -5.88
C SER A 77 -28.89 -32.95 -5.09
N GLY A 78 -29.47 -31.87 -5.62
CA GLY A 78 -30.70 -31.18 -5.16
C GLY A 78 -30.80 -29.76 -5.76
N PRO A 79 -32.00 -29.17 -6.00
CA PRO A 79 -32.27 -28.30 -7.14
C PRO A 79 -31.80 -26.85 -6.92
N GLY A 80 -30.62 -26.54 -7.43
CA GLY A 80 -30.15 -25.16 -7.55
C GLY A 80 -28.64 -25.14 -7.59
N VAL A 81 -28.07 -25.32 -8.78
CA VAL A 81 -26.65 -24.99 -8.94
C VAL A 81 -26.54 -23.49 -8.82
N THR A 82 -25.84 -22.99 -7.79
CA THR A 82 -25.61 -21.55 -7.61
C THR A 82 -24.94 -20.99 -8.86
N LEU A 83 -25.68 -20.19 -9.62
CA LEU A 83 -25.16 -19.51 -10.80
C LEU A 83 -24.37 -18.29 -10.37
N PHE A 84 -23.25 -18.06 -11.03
CA PHE A 84 -22.48 -16.83 -10.88
C PHE A 84 -22.64 -15.96 -12.11
N ILE A 85 -22.54 -14.64 -11.93
CA ILE A 85 -22.60 -13.64 -13.00
C ILE A 85 -21.32 -12.80 -13.02
N ALA A 86 -20.82 -12.49 -14.22
CA ALA A 86 -19.69 -11.59 -14.42
C ALA A 86 -20.08 -10.14 -14.10
N LEU A 87 -19.33 -9.51 -13.20
CA LEU A 87 -19.45 -8.11 -12.83
C LEU A 87 -18.70 -7.19 -13.80
N TYR A 88 -17.66 -7.72 -14.46
CA TYR A 88 -16.76 -7.00 -15.36
C TYR A 88 -16.39 -7.87 -16.57
N ASP A 89 -15.96 -7.24 -17.66
CA ASP A 89 -15.33 -7.95 -18.76
C ASP A 89 -13.95 -8.50 -18.33
N TYR A 90 -13.56 -9.66 -18.84
CA TYR A 90 -12.23 -10.23 -18.62
C TYR A 90 -11.70 -10.86 -19.90
N GLU A 91 -10.47 -10.50 -20.25
CA GLU A 91 -9.72 -11.08 -21.37
C GLU A 91 -8.73 -12.09 -20.81
N ALA A 92 -8.75 -13.31 -21.34
CA ALA A 92 -7.84 -14.38 -20.95
C ALA A 92 -6.38 -13.96 -21.15
N ARG A 93 -5.53 -14.23 -20.16
CA ARG A 93 -4.10 -13.89 -20.18
C ARG A 93 -3.21 -15.11 -20.36
N THR A 94 -3.79 -16.29 -20.18
CA THR A 94 -3.18 -17.59 -20.42
C THR A 94 -4.12 -18.46 -21.25
N GLU A 95 -3.64 -19.59 -21.75
CA GLU A 95 -4.47 -20.57 -22.46
C GLU A 95 -5.47 -21.28 -21.55
N ASP A 96 -5.22 -21.28 -20.24
CA ASP A 96 -6.07 -21.93 -19.23
C ASP A 96 -7.16 -20.97 -18.67
N ASP A 97 -7.04 -19.68 -18.96
CA ASP A 97 -8.00 -18.66 -18.55
C ASP A 97 -9.24 -18.66 -19.46
N LEU A 98 -10.40 -18.32 -18.90
CA LEU A 98 -11.62 -18.13 -19.67
C LEU A 98 -11.88 -16.64 -19.94
N THR A 99 -12.01 -16.24 -21.21
CA THR A 99 -12.47 -14.89 -21.59
C THR A 99 -13.98 -14.79 -21.42
N PHE A 100 -14.47 -13.68 -20.88
CA PHE A 100 -15.91 -13.44 -20.69
C PHE A 100 -16.28 -11.95 -20.70
N THR A 101 -17.56 -11.68 -20.94
CA THR A 101 -18.12 -10.32 -20.87
C THR A 101 -19.01 -10.14 -19.64
N LYS A 102 -19.17 -8.88 -19.21
CA LYS A 102 -20.06 -8.49 -18.11
C LYS A 102 -21.48 -9.01 -18.36
N GLY A 103 -22.08 -9.59 -17.33
CA GLY A 103 -23.41 -10.20 -17.38
C GLY A 103 -23.42 -11.68 -17.80
N GLU A 104 -22.30 -12.22 -18.27
CA GLU A 104 -22.18 -13.65 -18.58
C GLU A 104 -22.35 -14.51 -17.33
N LYS A 105 -22.96 -15.70 -17.47
CA LYS A 105 -23.26 -16.61 -16.35
C LYS A 105 -22.39 -17.86 -16.36
N PHE A 106 -22.03 -18.33 -15.18
CA PHE A 106 -21.13 -19.47 -14.99
C PHE A 106 -21.68 -20.50 -14.01
N HIS A 107 -21.25 -21.75 -14.23
CA HIS A 107 -21.16 -22.75 -13.17
C HIS A 107 -19.73 -22.75 -12.62
N ILE A 108 -19.58 -22.61 -11.30
CA ILE A 108 -18.26 -22.79 -10.66
C ILE A 108 -18.03 -24.28 -10.46
N LEU A 109 -17.01 -24.82 -11.11
CA LEU A 109 -16.62 -26.22 -11.04
C LEU A 109 -15.73 -26.47 -9.82
N ASN A 110 -14.80 -25.55 -9.56
CA ASN A 110 -13.89 -25.61 -8.43
C ASN A 110 -13.62 -24.22 -7.85
N ASN A 111 -13.88 -24.06 -6.55
CA ASN A 111 -13.62 -22.85 -5.77
C ASN A 111 -12.74 -23.12 -4.53
N THR A 112 -12.12 -24.30 -4.44
CA THR A 112 -11.38 -24.71 -3.24
C THR A 112 -10.07 -23.97 -3.04
N GLU A 113 -9.49 -23.41 -4.11
CA GLU A 113 -8.16 -22.81 -4.09
C GLU A 113 -8.17 -21.34 -4.53
N GLY A 114 -7.92 -20.46 -3.56
CA GLY A 114 -7.37 -19.13 -3.81
C GLY A 114 -8.25 -18.14 -4.57
N ASP A 115 -7.58 -17.28 -5.33
CA ASP A 115 -8.17 -16.11 -5.98
C ASP A 115 -8.63 -16.35 -7.43
N TRP A 116 -8.45 -17.59 -7.93
CA TRP A 116 -8.79 -18.01 -9.29
C TRP A 116 -9.63 -19.28 -9.23
N TRP A 117 -10.83 -19.24 -9.77
CA TRP A 117 -11.79 -20.34 -9.73
C TRP A 117 -11.94 -20.99 -11.10
N GLU A 118 -12.10 -22.31 -11.13
CA GLU A 118 -12.42 -23.02 -12.36
C GLU A 118 -13.92 -22.90 -12.63
N ALA A 119 -14.28 -22.39 -13.80
CA ALA A 119 -15.65 -22.10 -14.15
C ALA A 119 -15.98 -22.57 -15.56
N ARG A 120 -17.26 -22.91 -15.77
CA ARG A 120 -17.82 -23.21 -17.08
C ARG A 120 -18.81 -22.13 -17.48
N SER A 121 -18.55 -21.47 -18.61
CA SER A 121 -19.49 -20.52 -19.20
C SER A 121 -20.76 -21.22 -19.65
N LEU A 122 -21.91 -20.63 -19.34
CA LEU A 122 -23.20 -21.08 -19.84
C LEU A 122 -23.49 -20.63 -21.27
N SER A 123 -22.84 -19.56 -21.72
CA SER A 123 -23.03 -18.99 -23.05
C SER A 123 -22.20 -19.73 -24.10
N SER A 124 -20.91 -19.97 -23.82
CA SER A 124 -19.98 -20.63 -24.76
C SER A 124 -19.82 -22.13 -24.51
N GLY A 125 -20.17 -22.60 -23.31
CA GLY A 125 -19.97 -23.99 -22.88
C GLY A 125 -18.51 -24.35 -22.54
N GLN A 126 -17.58 -23.41 -22.71
CA GLN A 126 -16.14 -23.55 -22.45
C GLN A 126 -15.85 -23.51 -20.94
N THR A 127 -14.74 -24.13 -20.55
CA THR A 127 -14.22 -24.16 -19.18
C THR A 127 -12.86 -23.50 -19.15
N GLY A 128 -12.55 -22.79 -18.06
CA GLY A 128 -11.23 -22.24 -17.77
C GLY A 128 -11.22 -21.54 -16.41
N TYR A 129 -10.08 -20.96 -16.05
CA TYR A 129 -9.94 -20.18 -14.83
C TYR A 129 -10.47 -18.76 -14.99
N ILE A 130 -11.14 -18.28 -13.95
CA ILE A 130 -11.65 -16.91 -13.86
C ILE A 130 -11.21 -16.28 -12.53
N PRO A 131 -10.96 -14.96 -12.49
CA PRO A 131 -10.68 -14.26 -11.25
C PRO A 131 -11.92 -14.21 -10.36
N SER A 132 -11.81 -14.66 -9.11
CA SER A 132 -12.96 -14.79 -8.21
C SER A 132 -13.61 -13.45 -7.85
N ASN A 133 -12.82 -12.36 -7.85
CA ASN A 133 -13.31 -11.00 -7.58
C ASN A 133 -14.04 -10.35 -8.76
N TYR A 134 -14.22 -11.07 -9.88
CA TYR A 134 -14.96 -10.59 -11.05
C TYR A 134 -16.36 -11.17 -11.16
N VAL A 135 -16.73 -12.08 -10.26
CA VAL A 135 -18.02 -12.75 -10.27
C VAL A 135 -18.72 -12.66 -8.93
N ALA A 136 -20.04 -12.68 -8.98
CA ALA A 136 -20.90 -12.78 -7.80
C ALA A 136 -21.99 -13.83 -8.03
N PRO A 137 -22.57 -14.43 -6.97
CA PRO A 137 -23.76 -15.23 -7.12
C PRO A 137 -24.89 -14.40 -7.76
N ALA A 138 -25.56 -14.94 -8.78
CA ALA A 138 -26.43 -14.17 -9.67
C ALA A 138 -27.64 -13.53 -8.97
N ASP A 139 -28.18 -14.17 -7.93
CA ASP A 139 -29.36 -13.69 -7.19
C ASP A 139 -28.99 -12.99 -5.87
N SER A 140 -27.75 -12.49 -5.77
CA SER A 140 -27.22 -11.88 -4.55
C SER A 140 -27.06 -10.37 -4.69
N ILE A 141 -27.02 -9.65 -3.57
CA ILE A 141 -26.73 -8.21 -3.57
C ILE A 141 -25.36 -7.88 -4.21
N GLN A 142 -24.43 -8.83 -4.21
CA GLN A 142 -23.11 -8.69 -4.83
C GLN A 142 -23.18 -8.61 -6.36
N ALA A 143 -24.27 -9.07 -6.98
CA ALA A 143 -24.49 -8.94 -8.42
C ALA A 143 -24.97 -7.53 -8.82
N GLU A 144 -25.40 -6.71 -7.86
CA GLU A 144 -25.94 -5.39 -8.11
C GLU A 144 -24.84 -4.38 -8.41
N GLU A 145 -24.98 -3.61 -9.50
CA GLU A 145 -23.97 -2.64 -9.93
C GLU A 145 -23.72 -1.51 -8.93
N TRP A 146 -24.71 -1.21 -8.10
CA TRP A 146 -24.65 -0.19 -7.06
C TRP A 146 -24.08 -0.72 -5.74
N TYR A 147 -23.78 -2.02 -5.62
CA TYR A 147 -23.23 -2.61 -4.40
C TYR A 147 -21.70 -2.71 -4.44
N PHE A 148 -21.05 -2.04 -3.48
CA PHE A 148 -19.59 -1.90 -3.42
C PHE A 148 -18.96 -2.70 -2.26
N GLY A 149 -19.75 -3.56 -1.60
CA GLY A 149 -19.26 -4.44 -0.54
C GLY A 149 -18.60 -3.70 0.61
N LYS A 150 -17.41 -4.17 1.02
CA LYS A 150 -16.63 -3.64 2.13
C LYS A 150 -15.73 -2.48 1.71
N ILE A 151 -16.34 -1.44 1.15
CA ILE A 151 -15.65 -0.16 0.91
C ILE A 151 -15.83 0.76 2.12
N GLY A 152 -14.75 1.40 2.55
CA GLY A 152 -14.80 2.37 3.64
C GLY A 152 -15.53 3.65 3.24
N ARG A 153 -15.98 4.43 4.23
CA ARG A 153 -16.69 5.70 3.99
C ARG A 153 -15.91 6.62 3.06
N LYS A 154 -14.62 6.81 3.32
CA LYS A 154 -13.77 7.74 2.57
C LYS A 154 -13.48 7.25 1.16
N ASP A 155 -13.28 5.94 0.97
CA ASP A 155 -13.18 5.36 -0.37
C ASP A 155 -14.48 5.54 -1.16
N ALA A 156 -15.65 5.38 -0.54
CA ALA A 156 -16.94 5.67 -1.18
C ALA A 156 -17.08 7.16 -1.57
N GLU A 157 -16.63 8.08 -0.72
CA GLU A 157 -16.60 9.52 -1.03
C GLU A 157 -15.70 9.79 -2.25
N ARG A 158 -14.49 9.22 -2.28
CA ARG A 158 -13.57 9.32 -3.43
C ARG A 158 -14.20 8.81 -4.73
N GLN A 159 -14.85 7.65 -4.68
CA GLN A 159 -15.48 7.08 -5.87
C GLN A 159 -16.61 7.95 -6.38
N LEU A 160 -17.51 8.40 -5.50
CA LEU A 160 -18.66 9.24 -5.89
C LEU A 160 -18.25 10.62 -6.39
N LEU A 161 -17.22 11.24 -5.78
CA LEU A 161 -16.72 12.56 -6.18
C LEU A 161 -15.83 12.51 -7.43
N SER A 162 -15.48 11.32 -7.92
CA SER A 162 -14.72 11.18 -9.16
C SER A 162 -15.49 11.75 -10.37
N PRO A 163 -14.77 12.27 -11.39
CA PRO A 163 -15.39 12.79 -12.61
C PRO A 163 -16.26 11.72 -13.31
N GLY A 164 -17.44 12.12 -13.78
CA GLY A 164 -18.37 11.25 -14.51
C GLY A 164 -19.61 10.83 -13.71
N ASN A 165 -19.60 10.99 -12.38
CA ASN A 165 -20.80 10.74 -11.57
C ASN A 165 -21.72 11.99 -11.54
N PRO A 166 -23.02 11.87 -11.86
CA PRO A 166 -23.97 12.98 -11.75
C PRO A 166 -24.38 13.25 -10.28
N GLN A 167 -25.05 14.38 -10.03
CA GLN A 167 -25.76 14.59 -8.76
C GLN A 167 -26.82 13.48 -8.57
N GLY A 168 -26.93 12.95 -7.35
CA GLY A 168 -27.75 11.78 -7.04
C GLY A 168 -27.10 10.45 -7.38
N ALA A 169 -25.87 10.43 -7.91
CA ALA A 169 -25.13 9.18 -8.06
C ALA A 169 -24.93 8.53 -6.69
N PHE A 170 -25.01 7.20 -6.63
CA PHE A 170 -25.07 6.51 -5.35
C PHE A 170 -24.35 5.16 -5.35
N LEU A 171 -24.05 4.69 -4.15
CA LEU A 171 -23.62 3.32 -3.91
C LEU A 171 -24.13 2.81 -2.57
N ILE A 172 -24.23 1.50 -2.43
CA ILE A 172 -24.47 0.81 -1.16
C ILE A 172 -23.23 0.02 -0.78
N ARG A 173 -22.89 0.10 0.49
CA ARG A 173 -21.73 -0.56 1.09
C ARG A 173 -22.08 -1.14 2.45
N GLU A 174 -21.26 -2.06 2.93
CA GLU A 174 -21.36 -2.53 4.32
C GLU A 174 -21.12 -1.37 5.30
N SER A 175 -21.86 -1.37 6.41
CA SER A 175 -21.69 -0.35 7.45
C SER A 175 -20.45 -0.65 8.30
N GLU A 176 -19.51 0.29 8.35
CA GLU A 176 -18.30 0.21 9.19
C GLU A 176 -18.64 0.26 10.69
N THR A 177 -19.75 0.91 11.04
CA THR A 177 -20.15 1.14 12.44
C THR A 177 -21.11 0.07 12.96
N THR A 178 -21.71 -0.76 12.10
CA THR A 178 -22.70 -1.75 12.53
C THR A 178 -22.65 -2.99 11.65
N LYS A 179 -22.14 -4.07 12.24
CA LYS A 179 -22.00 -5.36 11.58
C LYS A 179 -23.36 -5.85 11.05
N GLY A 180 -23.39 -6.22 9.77
CA GLY A 180 -24.59 -6.73 9.09
C GLY A 180 -25.60 -5.66 8.65
N ALA A 181 -25.33 -4.37 8.92
CA ALA A 181 -26.08 -3.26 8.35
C ALA A 181 -25.39 -2.73 7.09
N TYR A 182 -26.11 -1.93 6.30
CA TYR A 182 -25.58 -1.27 5.11
C TYR A 182 -25.57 0.25 5.27
N SER A 183 -24.85 0.93 4.40
CA SER A 183 -24.87 2.39 4.26
C SER A 183 -25.12 2.76 2.81
N LEU A 184 -26.04 3.68 2.57
CA LEU A 184 -26.28 4.34 1.29
C LEU A 184 -25.47 5.64 1.26
N SER A 185 -24.60 5.78 0.26
CA SER A 185 -23.80 6.99 0.04
C SER A 185 -24.26 7.66 -1.25
N ILE A 186 -24.53 8.98 -1.21
CA ILE A 186 -25.12 9.73 -2.32
C ILE A 186 -24.30 10.99 -2.58
N ARG A 187 -23.91 11.22 -3.84
CA ARG A 187 -23.32 12.48 -4.28
C ARG A 187 -24.38 13.57 -4.32
N ASP A 188 -24.08 14.68 -3.65
CA ASP A 188 -24.94 15.86 -3.58
C ASP A 188 -24.13 17.13 -3.89
N TRP A 189 -24.83 18.23 -4.11
CA TRP A 189 -24.22 19.52 -4.36
C TRP A 189 -25.04 20.63 -3.72
N ASP A 190 -24.37 21.58 -3.06
CA ASP A 190 -24.98 22.82 -2.60
C ASP A 190 -24.05 24.04 -2.79
N GLN A 191 -24.62 25.24 -2.74
CA GLN A 191 -23.86 26.48 -2.97
C GLN A 191 -22.79 26.77 -1.91
N THR A 192 -22.92 26.20 -0.71
CA THR A 192 -22.02 26.49 0.41
C THR A 192 -20.82 25.57 0.46
N ARG A 193 -21.03 24.28 0.15
CA ARG A 193 -20.02 23.22 0.27
C ARG A 193 -19.51 22.74 -1.10
N GLY A 194 -20.22 23.04 -2.18
CA GLY A 194 -19.96 22.46 -3.49
C GLY A 194 -20.33 20.98 -3.52
N ASP A 195 -19.60 20.20 -4.34
CA ASP A 195 -19.76 18.75 -4.42
C ASP A 195 -19.36 18.09 -3.10
N HIS A 196 -20.26 17.26 -2.57
CA HIS A 196 -20.04 16.50 -1.34
C HIS A 196 -20.83 15.19 -1.38
N VAL A 197 -20.69 14.36 -0.34
CA VAL A 197 -21.39 13.07 -0.24
C VAL A 197 -22.10 12.96 1.09
N LYS A 198 -23.37 12.56 1.07
CA LYS A 198 -24.16 12.26 2.26
C LYS A 198 -24.32 10.76 2.45
N HIS A 199 -24.34 10.34 3.71
CA HIS A 199 -24.42 8.92 4.09
C HIS A 199 -25.67 8.67 4.94
N TYR A 200 -26.43 7.65 4.56
CA TYR A 200 -27.63 7.19 5.24
C TYR A 200 -27.43 5.76 5.70
N LYS A 201 -27.79 5.47 6.95
CA LYS A 201 -27.66 4.13 7.50
C LYS A 201 -28.88 3.29 7.12
N ILE A 202 -28.66 2.18 6.42
CA ILE A 202 -29.70 1.19 6.14
C ILE A 202 -29.69 0.20 7.29
N ARG A 203 -30.75 0.21 8.09
CA ARG A 203 -30.92 -0.68 9.23
C ARG A 203 -31.68 -1.93 8.79
N LYS A 204 -31.37 -3.05 9.45
CA LYS A 204 -32.08 -4.31 9.31
C LYS A 204 -33.06 -4.46 10.48
N LEU A 205 -34.29 -4.90 10.20
CA LEU A 205 -35.29 -5.22 11.22
C LEU A 205 -35.06 -6.65 11.75
N ASP A 206 -35.43 -6.88 13.01
CA ASP A 206 -35.35 -8.21 13.64
C ASP A 206 -36.25 -9.23 12.93
N THR A 207 -37.37 -8.76 12.38
CA THR A 207 -38.35 -9.57 11.62
C THR A 207 -37.93 -9.87 10.18
N GLY A 208 -36.76 -9.40 9.75
CA GLY A 208 -36.40 -9.32 8.33
C GLY A 208 -36.88 -8.01 7.71
N GLY A 209 -36.20 -7.57 6.65
CA GLY A 209 -36.43 -6.29 5.98
C GLY A 209 -35.43 -5.18 6.34
N TYR A 210 -35.46 -4.11 5.56
CA TYR A 210 -34.51 -3.01 5.56
C TYR A 210 -35.22 -1.65 5.51
N TYR A 211 -34.63 -0.64 6.14
CA TYR A 211 -35.16 0.72 6.12
C TYR A 211 -34.08 1.78 6.37
N ILE A 212 -34.32 3.00 5.89
CA ILE A 212 -33.59 4.21 6.29
C ILE A 212 -34.44 5.00 7.29
N THR A 213 -35.72 5.20 6.95
CA THR A 213 -36.73 5.84 7.81
C THR A 213 -37.74 4.78 8.24
N THR A 214 -38.30 4.87 9.45
CA THR A 214 -39.24 3.83 9.95
C THR A 214 -40.59 3.80 9.20
N ARG A 215 -40.88 4.87 8.43
CA ARG A 215 -42.09 5.02 7.61
C ARG A 215 -42.06 4.23 6.31
N ALA A 216 -40.87 3.88 5.81
CA ALA A 216 -40.69 3.13 4.57
C ALA A 216 -39.78 1.92 4.83
N GLN A 217 -40.37 0.73 4.82
CA GLN A 217 -39.71 -0.55 5.09
C GLN A 217 -39.82 -1.43 3.84
N PHE A 218 -38.76 -2.19 3.57
CA PHE A 218 -38.61 -2.99 2.35
C PHE A 218 -38.15 -4.39 2.69
N ASP A 219 -38.52 -5.40 1.92
CA ASP A 219 -38.13 -6.79 2.20
C ASP A 219 -36.66 -7.02 1.81
N SER A 220 -36.18 -6.27 0.82
CA SER A 220 -34.80 -6.33 0.30
C SER A 220 -34.16 -4.96 0.12
N VAL A 221 -32.83 -4.94 0.01
CA VAL A 221 -32.09 -3.70 -0.30
C VAL A 221 -32.37 -3.26 -1.75
N GLN A 222 -32.63 -4.21 -2.65
CA GLN A 222 -33.03 -3.96 -4.03
C GLN A 222 -34.33 -3.14 -4.10
N GLU A 223 -35.36 -3.54 -3.34
CA GLU A 223 -36.62 -2.81 -3.26
C GLU A 223 -36.43 -1.41 -2.66
N LEU A 224 -35.58 -1.29 -1.64
CA LEU A 224 -35.22 0.00 -1.06
C LEU A 224 -34.60 0.94 -2.12
N VAL A 225 -33.66 0.44 -2.92
CA VAL A 225 -33.04 1.22 -4.00
C VAL A 225 -34.09 1.62 -5.05
N GLN A 226 -34.94 0.69 -5.49
CA GLN A 226 -35.97 0.98 -6.48
C GLN A 226 -36.93 2.08 -6.01
N HIS A 227 -37.33 2.06 -4.73
CA HIS A 227 -38.15 3.13 -4.13
C HIS A 227 -37.44 4.48 -4.21
N TYR A 228 -36.18 4.57 -3.79
CA TYR A 228 -35.45 5.84 -3.73
C TYR A 228 -34.96 6.37 -5.09
N VAL A 229 -35.02 5.54 -6.13
CA VAL A 229 -34.92 5.98 -7.53
C VAL A 229 -36.16 6.76 -7.96
N GLU A 230 -37.35 6.36 -7.49
CA GLU A 230 -38.62 6.96 -7.88
C GLU A 230 -39.09 8.08 -6.94
N VAL A 231 -38.82 7.94 -5.64
CA VAL A 231 -39.33 8.80 -4.57
C VAL A 231 -38.21 9.20 -3.61
N ASN A 232 -38.03 10.50 -3.40
CA ASN A 232 -36.93 11.01 -2.58
C ASN A 232 -37.10 10.68 -1.08
N ASP A 233 -38.34 10.80 -0.58
CA ASP A 233 -38.78 10.37 0.75
C ASP A 233 -37.88 10.79 1.94
N GLY A 234 -37.23 11.96 1.84
CA GLY A 234 -36.38 12.54 2.87
C GLY A 234 -34.87 12.34 2.65
N LEU A 235 -34.45 11.77 1.50
CA LEU A 235 -33.05 11.82 1.09
C LEU A 235 -32.68 13.21 0.58
N CYS A 236 -31.38 13.49 0.49
CA CYS A 236 -30.89 14.74 -0.06
C CYS A 236 -31.14 14.91 -1.56
N HIS A 237 -31.25 13.80 -2.29
CA HIS A 237 -31.51 13.77 -3.72
C HIS A 237 -32.10 12.40 -4.09
N LEU A 238 -32.87 12.33 -5.19
CA LEU A 238 -33.26 11.05 -5.80
C LEU A 238 -32.02 10.26 -6.22
N LEU A 239 -32.10 8.93 -6.17
CA LEU A 239 -31.04 8.07 -6.70
C LEU A 239 -31.09 8.09 -8.22
N THR A 240 -30.06 8.64 -8.86
CA THR A 240 -30.06 8.88 -10.31
C THR A 240 -29.30 7.82 -11.10
N ALA A 241 -28.13 7.40 -10.61
CA ALA A 241 -27.30 6.39 -11.26
C ALA A 241 -26.38 5.69 -10.25
N PRO A 242 -26.08 4.38 -10.44
CA PRO A 242 -25.00 3.74 -9.71
C PRO A 242 -23.66 4.48 -9.90
N CYS A 243 -22.84 4.51 -8.85
CA CYS A 243 -21.51 5.07 -8.90
C CYS A 243 -20.65 4.34 -9.95
N THR A 244 -19.87 5.10 -10.72
CA THR A 244 -18.94 4.50 -11.69
C THR A 244 -17.82 3.73 -10.98
N THR A 245 -17.83 2.41 -11.14
CA THR A 245 -16.78 1.53 -10.62
C THR A 245 -15.60 1.43 -11.60
N MET A 246 -14.39 1.25 -11.04
CA MET A 246 -13.23 0.85 -11.82
C MET A 246 -13.11 -0.67 -11.80
N LYS A 247 -12.72 -1.25 -12.94
CA LYS A 247 -12.40 -2.68 -13.04
C LYS A 247 -11.34 -3.01 -11.98
N PRO A 248 -11.61 -3.94 -11.04
CA PRO A 248 -10.64 -4.27 -10.00
C PRO A 248 -9.44 -5.00 -10.60
N GLN A 249 -8.28 -4.84 -9.97
CA GLN A 249 -7.12 -5.68 -10.30
C GLN A 249 -7.38 -7.12 -9.88
N THR A 250 -6.83 -8.07 -10.63
CA THR A 250 -6.84 -9.48 -10.26
C THR A 250 -5.83 -9.74 -9.16
N LEU A 251 -6.10 -10.70 -8.29
CA LEU A 251 -5.12 -11.14 -7.32
C LEU A 251 -4.11 -12.09 -7.99
N GLY A 252 -2.94 -11.56 -8.34
CA GLY A 252 -1.94 -12.26 -9.15
C GLY A 252 -2.19 -12.09 -10.66
N LEU A 253 -1.27 -12.62 -11.46
CA LEU A 253 -1.33 -12.55 -12.93
C LEU A 253 -2.30 -13.58 -13.51
N ALA A 254 -2.22 -14.81 -13.02
CA ALA A 254 -3.04 -15.98 -13.31
C ALA A 254 -2.89 -17.01 -12.18
N LYS A 255 -3.60 -18.15 -12.26
CA LYS A 255 -3.41 -19.25 -11.32
C LYS A 255 -1.95 -19.72 -11.32
N ASP A 256 -1.39 -19.86 -10.12
CA ASP A 256 -0.02 -20.34 -9.86
C ASP A 256 1.14 -19.58 -10.53
N ALA A 257 0.87 -18.40 -11.11
CA ALA A 257 1.86 -17.55 -11.78
C ALA A 257 2.70 -16.73 -10.78
N TRP A 258 3.50 -17.42 -9.95
CA TRP A 258 4.36 -16.79 -8.94
C TRP A 258 5.82 -16.65 -9.38
N GLU A 259 6.52 -17.76 -9.61
CA GLU A 259 7.83 -17.76 -10.24
C GLU A 259 7.64 -17.96 -11.74
N ILE A 260 7.85 -16.91 -12.52
CA ILE A 260 7.56 -16.90 -13.96
C ILE A 260 8.84 -16.91 -14.78
N SER A 261 8.75 -17.44 -16.01
CA SER A 261 9.87 -17.40 -16.95
C SER A 261 10.17 -15.97 -17.38
N ARG A 262 11.45 -15.58 -17.45
CA ARG A 262 11.88 -14.29 -17.99
C ARG A 262 11.33 -14.03 -19.40
N SER A 263 11.21 -15.06 -20.22
CA SER A 263 10.70 -14.95 -21.59
C SER A 263 9.22 -14.55 -21.68
N SER A 264 8.46 -14.69 -20.59
CA SER A 264 7.06 -14.24 -20.52
C SER A 264 6.91 -12.72 -20.39
N ILE A 265 8.02 -12.00 -20.17
CA ILE A 265 8.04 -10.55 -19.95
C ILE A 265 8.74 -9.86 -21.10
N ALA A 266 8.02 -8.96 -21.77
CA ALA A 266 8.62 -7.98 -22.68
C ALA A 266 8.89 -6.69 -21.91
N LEU A 267 10.15 -6.28 -21.81
CA LEU A 267 10.51 -4.95 -21.28
C LEU A 267 10.35 -3.90 -22.38
N GLU A 268 9.57 -2.85 -22.12
CA GLU A 268 9.19 -1.86 -23.13
C GLU A 268 9.94 -0.53 -22.95
N ARG A 269 9.67 0.15 -21.83
CA ARG A 269 10.19 1.50 -21.56
C ARG A 269 10.74 1.57 -20.15
N ARG A 270 11.98 2.04 -20.01
CA ARG A 270 12.54 2.31 -18.68
C ARG A 270 11.78 3.47 -18.03
N LEU A 271 11.25 3.21 -16.83
CA LEU A 271 10.51 4.16 -16.00
C LEU A 271 11.45 4.94 -15.08
N GLY A 272 12.47 4.28 -14.55
CA GLY A 272 13.43 4.92 -13.66
C GLY A 272 14.68 4.09 -13.44
N THR A 273 15.71 4.73 -12.88
CA THR A 273 16.95 4.09 -12.44
C THR A 273 17.14 4.40 -10.96
N GLY A 274 17.25 3.35 -10.14
CA GLY A 274 17.51 3.45 -8.72
C GLY A 274 18.90 2.95 -8.35
N CYS A 275 19.24 3.04 -7.06
CA CYS A 275 20.49 2.52 -6.52
C CYS A 275 20.64 1.00 -6.81
N PHE A 276 19.52 0.27 -6.74
CA PHE A 276 19.46 -1.19 -6.76
C PHE A 276 19.24 -1.81 -8.15
N GLY A 277 18.92 -0.97 -9.14
CA GLY A 277 18.70 -1.38 -10.52
C GLY A 277 17.67 -0.51 -11.23
N ASP A 278 17.15 -0.99 -12.35
CA ASP A 278 16.25 -0.22 -13.21
C ASP A 278 14.80 -0.69 -13.02
N VAL A 279 13.86 0.24 -13.16
CA VAL A 279 12.42 -0.06 -13.20
C VAL A 279 11.93 0.15 -14.63
N TRP A 280 11.21 -0.84 -15.15
CA TRP A 280 10.70 -0.87 -16.52
C TRP A 280 9.19 -1.01 -16.54
N LEU A 281 8.54 -0.36 -17.48
CA LEU A 281 7.23 -0.79 -17.97
C LEU A 281 7.48 -2.03 -18.82
N GLY A 282 6.72 -3.08 -18.56
CA GLY A 282 6.72 -4.27 -19.37
C GLY A 282 5.32 -4.82 -19.59
N THR A 283 5.25 -5.86 -20.40
CA THR A 283 4.04 -6.60 -20.68
C THR A 283 4.28 -8.08 -20.42
N TRP A 284 3.48 -8.67 -19.55
CA TRP A 284 3.44 -10.10 -19.27
C TRP A 284 2.50 -10.81 -20.24
N ASN A 285 2.97 -11.91 -20.84
CA ASN A 285 2.25 -12.74 -21.83
C ASN A 285 1.60 -11.93 -22.97
N GLY A 286 2.20 -10.80 -23.35
CA GLY A 286 1.71 -9.96 -24.45
C GLY A 286 0.42 -9.17 -24.17
N SER A 287 -0.22 -9.36 -23.00
CA SER A 287 -1.53 -8.76 -22.69
C SER A 287 -1.53 -7.86 -21.45
N THR A 288 -0.77 -8.21 -20.41
CA THR A 288 -0.92 -7.59 -19.09
C THR A 288 0.22 -6.62 -18.80
N LYS A 289 -0.10 -5.33 -18.69
CA LYS A 289 0.89 -4.31 -18.31
C LYS A 289 1.36 -4.49 -16.87
N VAL A 290 2.67 -4.43 -16.68
CA VAL A 290 3.33 -4.62 -15.38
C VAL A 290 4.49 -3.65 -15.22
N ALA A 291 4.86 -3.37 -13.97
CA ALA A 291 6.13 -2.74 -13.63
C ALA A 291 7.15 -3.82 -13.23
N VAL A 292 8.33 -3.77 -13.84
CA VAL A 292 9.39 -4.77 -13.66
C VAL A 292 10.63 -4.08 -13.11
N LYS A 293 10.94 -4.35 -11.85
CA LYS A 293 12.18 -3.90 -11.21
C LYS A 293 13.25 -4.96 -11.41
N THR A 294 14.35 -4.58 -12.05
CA THR A 294 15.51 -5.45 -12.25
C THR A 294 16.52 -5.17 -11.14
N LEU A 295 17.06 -6.22 -10.53
CA LEU A 295 18.17 -6.09 -9.57
C LEU A 295 19.50 -6.32 -10.28
N LYS A 296 20.52 -5.54 -9.92
CA LYS A 296 21.88 -5.74 -10.43
C LYS A 296 22.41 -7.11 -9.96
N PRO A 297 23.13 -7.88 -10.81
CA PRO A 297 23.74 -9.13 -10.39
C PRO A 297 24.63 -8.94 -9.16
N GLY A 298 24.61 -9.91 -8.25
CA GLY A 298 25.37 -9.84 -7.00
C GLY A 298 24.82 -8.85 -5.96
N THR A 299 23.61 -8.30 -6.16
CA THR A 299 22.92 -7.53 -5.11
C THR A 299 22.53 -8.41 -3.93
N MET A 300 22.16 -9.68 -4.19
CA MET A 300 21.78 -10.66 -3.17
C MET A 300 21.67 -12.07 -3.75
N SER A 301 21.61 -13.09 -2.88
CA SER A 301 21.34 -14.47 -3.33
C SER A 301 19.86 -14.68 -3.71
N PRO A 302 19.56 -15.47 -4.76
CA PRO A 302 18.18 -15.82 -5.13
C PRO A 302 17.36 -16.43 -3.99
N LYS A 303 18.01 -17.19 -3.10
CA LYS A 303 17.35 -17.81 -1.95
C LYS A 303 16.84 -16.78 -0.94
N ALA A 304 17.70 -15.85 -0.52
CA ALA A 304 17.33 -14.78 0.40
C ALA A 304 16.24 -13.88 -0.21
N PHE A 305 16.32 -13.64 -1.53
CA PHE A 305 15.29 -12.91 -2.26
C PHE A 305 13.93 -13.59 -2.21
N LEU A 306 13.87 -14.90 -2.51
CA LEU A 306 12.62 -15.65 -2.48
C LEU A 306 12.00 -15.69 -1.09
N GLU A 307 12.80 -15.82 -0.03
CA GLU A 307 12.31 -15.80 1.36
C GLU A 307 11.58 -14.49 1.68
N GLU A 308 12.14 -13.33 1.34
CA GLU A 308 11.48 -12.04 1.55
C GLU A 308 10.30 -11.82 0.58
N ALA A 309 10.43 -12.23 -0.69
CA ALA A 309 9.36 -12.11 -1.66
C ALA A 309 8.10 -12.87 -1.22
N GLN A 310 8.25 -13.99 -0.50
CA GLN A 310 7.11 -14.69 0.11
C GLN A 310 6.45 -13.86 1.20
N VAL A 311 7.21 -13.14 2.03
CA VAL A 311 6.63 -12.23 3.03
C VAL A 311 5.92 -11.06 2.34
N MET A 312 6.53 -10.46 1.32
CA MET A 312 5.91 -9.39 0.53
C MET A 312 4.61 -9.85 -0.15
N LYS A 313 4.54 -11.09 -0.63
CA LYS A 313 3.33 -11.68 -1.23
C LYS A 313 2.16 -11.80 -0.25
N LEU A 314 2.44 -11.98 1.03
CA LEU A 314 1.42 -12.09 2.09
C LEU A 314 0.85 -10.72 2.49
N LEU A 315 1.57 -9.64 2.23
CA LEU A 315 1.10 -8.27 2.49
C LEU A 315 0.15 -7.83 1.38
N ARG A 316 -1.15 -7.89 1.66
CA ARG A 316 -2.23 -7.56 0.73
C ARG A 316 -3.09 -6.44 1.30
N HIS A 317 -3.02 -5.27 0.68
CA HIS A 317 -3.83 -4.12 1.05
C HIS A 317 -3.97 -3.17 -0.14
N ASP A 318 -5.12 -2.51 -0.27
CA ASP A 318 -5.42 -1.64 -1.41
C ASP A 318 -4.50 -0.42 -1.53
N LYS A 319 -3.82 -0.05 -0.45
CA LYS A 319 -2.82 1.03 -0.41
C LYS A 319 -1.36 0.54 -0.42
N LEU A 320 -1.14 -0.73 -0.74
CA LEU A 320 0.18 -1.31 -1.02
C LEU A 320 0.24 -1.76 -2.48
N VAL A 321 1.38 -1.54 -3.13
CA VAL A 321 1.61 -2.03 -4.49
C VAL A 321 1.64 -3.55 -4.48
N GLN A 322 0.79 -4.16 -5.30
CA GLN A 322 0.67 -5.60 -5.38
C GLN A 322 1.89 -6.23 -6.07
N LEU A 323 2.55 -7.14 -5.36
CA LEU A 323 3.54 -8.05 -5.92
C LEU A 323 2.83 -9.17 -6.69
N TYR A 324 3.00 -9.17 -8.00
CA TYR A 324 2.38 -10.15 -8.87
C TYR A 324 3.20 -11.44 -8.97
N ALA A 325 4.48 -11.31 -9.29
CA ALA A 325 5.35 -12.43 -9.60
C ALA A 325 6.82 -12.04 -9.45
N VAL A 326 7.70 -13.03 -9.54
CA VAL A 326 9.14 -12.86 -9.53
C VAL A 326 9.83 -13.71 -10.60
N VAL A 327 11.00 -13.27 -11.05
CA VAL A 327 11.98 -14.09 -11.77
C VAL A 327 13.17 -14.27 -10.83
N SER A 328 13.34 -15.48 -10.30
CA SER A 328 14.35 -15.79 -9.28
C SER A 328 15.76 -15.97 -9.85
N GLU A 329 15.87 -16.33 -11.13
CA GLU A 329 17.15 -16.40 -11.83
C GLU A 329 17.77 -15.01 -12.02
N GLU A 330 19.10 -14.90 -11.91
CA GLU A 330 19.79 -13.63 -12.17
C GLU A 330 19.72 -13.24 -13.66
N PRO A 331 19.55 -11.94 -13.99
CA PRO A 331 19.23 -10.85 -13.07
C PRO A 331 17.79 -10.96 -12.51
N ILE A 332 17.63 -10.85 -11.20
CA ILE A 332 16.34 -11.03 -10.52
C ILE A 332 15.35 -9.96 -10.97
N TYR A 333 14.11 -10.35 -11.29
CA TYR A 333 13.01 -9.43 -11.57
C TYR A 333 11.92 -9.50 -10.50
N ILE A 334 11.42 -8.34 -10.11
CA ILE A 334 10.24 -8.16 -9.26
C ILE A 334 9.15 -7.57 -10.15
N VAL A 335 8.02 -8.29 -10.27
CA VAL A 335 6.92 -7.90 -11.15
C VAL A 335 5.74 -7.44 -10.31
N THR A 336 5.31 -6.21 -10.53
CA THR A 336 4.27 -5.53 -9.76
C THR A 336 3.22 -4.92 -10.67
N GLU A 337 2.10 -4.48 -10.09
CA GLU A 337 1.15 -3.65 -10.80
C GLU A 337 1.80 -2.37 -11.36
N PHE A 338 1.38 -1.98 -12.56
CA PHE A 338 1.84 -0.73 -13.16
C PHE A 338 0.99 0.45 -12.68
N MET A 339 1.64 1.45 -12.09
CA MET A 339 1.01 2.68 -11.61
C MET A 339 1.25 3.82 -12.61
N CYS A 340 0.17 4.25 -13.28
CA CYS A 340 0.25 5.05 -14.50
C CYS A 340 0.83 6.46 -14.33
N HIS A 341 0.75 7.05 -13.14
CA HIS A 341 1.29 8.39 -12.86
C HIS A 341 2.68 8.37 -12.21
N GLY A 342 3.31 7.20 -12.09
CA GLY A 342 4.66 7.06 -11.55
C GLY A 342 4.74 7.38 -10.05
N SER A 343 5.88 7.88 -9.59
CA SER A 343 6.08 8.21 -8.18
C SER A 343 5.33 9.49 -7.77
N LEU A 344 4.88 9.54 -6.52
CA LEU A 344 4.25 10.72 -5.93
C LEU A 344 5.19 11.93 -5.99
N LEU A 345 6.50 11.72 -5.80
CA LEU A 345 7.49 12.79 -5.92
C LEU A 345 7.50 13.45 -7.31
N GLU A 346 7.47 12.64 -8.37
CA GLU A 346 7.41 13.15 -9.75
C GLU A 346 6.04 13.74 -10.07
N PHE A 347 4.97 13.11 -9.58
CA PHE A 347 3.61 13.59 -9.74
C PHE A 347 3.43 14.98 -9.13
N LEU A 348 3.86 15.20 -7.88
CA LEU A 348 3.78 16.50 -7.21
C LEU A 348 4.51 17.62 -7.95
N LYS A 349 5.57 17.30 -8.71
CA LYS A 349 6.37 18.27 -9.46
C LYS A 349 5.82 18.56 -10.86
N ASN A 350 4.95 17.72 -11.39
CA ASN A 350 4.35 17.92 -12.70
C ASN A 350 3.20 18.95 -12.63
N GLN A 351 2.68 19.36 -13.80
CA GLN A 351 1.62 20.38 -13.89
C GLN A 351 0.35 20.00 -13.12
N GLU A 352 -0.04 18.72 -13.14
CA GLU A 352 -1.22 18.22 -12.45
C GLU A 352 -1.03 18.26 -10.92
N GLY A 353 0.12 17.80 -10.43
CA GLY A 353 0.47 17.83 -9.01
C GLY A 353 0.56 19.23 -8.41
N GLN A 354 1.05 20.20 -9.21
CA GLN A 354 1.07 21.61 -8.82
C GLN A 354 -0.35 22.17 -8.61
N ASN A 355 -1.35 21.67 -9.33
CA ASN A 355 -2.74 22.10 -9.23
C ASN A 355 -3.54 21.39 -8.13
N LEU A 356 -2.96 20.40 -7.42
CA LEU A 356 -3.67 19.72 -6.34
C LEU A 356 -4.00 20.69 -5.20
N SER A 357 -5.26 20.66 -4.79
CA SER A 357 -5.77 21.37 -3.62
C SER A 357 -5.32 20.70 -2.31
N LEU A 358 -5.40 21.45 -1.20
CA LEU A 358 -5.07 20.91 0.13
C LEU A 358 -5.92 19.66 0.49
N PRO A 359 -7.25 19.61 0.25
CA PRO A 359 -8.02 18.39 0.47
C PRO A 359 -7.48 17.16 -0.26
N GLN A 360 -7.05 17.32 -1.51
CA GLN A 360 -6.45 16.22 -2.27
C GLN A 360 -5.11 15.78 -1.67
N LEU A 361 -4.26 16.71 -1.23
CA LEU A 361 -2.99 16.36 -0.59
C LEU A 361 -3.19 15.63 0.75
N VAL A 362 -4.16 16.06 1.56
CA VAL A 362 -4.52 15.40 2.82
C VAL A 362 -5.12 14.02 2.56
N ASP A 363 -5.95 13.88 1.52
CA ASP A 363 -6.48 12.58 1.11
C ASP A 363 -5.36 11.61 0.69
N MET A 364 -4.41 12.06 -0.13
CA MET A 364 -3.23 11.26 -0.50
C MET A 364 -2.41 10.85 0.73
N ALA A 365 -2.24 11.75 1.71
CA ALA A 365 -1.61 11.42 3.00
C ALA A 365 -2.38 10.35 3.77
N ALA A 366 -3.72 10.46 3.83
CA ALA A 366 -4.59 9.50 4.51
C ALA A 366 -4.47 8.11 3.86
N GLN A 367 -4.40 8.04 2.53
CA GLN A 367 -4.17 6.78 1.81
C GLN A 367 -2.84 6.11 2.19
N VAL A 368 -1.75 6.89 2.26
CA VAL A 368 -0.44 6.37 2.70
C VAL A 368 -0.49 5.95 4.17
N ALA A 369 -1.13 6.74 5.04
CA ALA A 369 -1.31 6.36 6.45
C ALA A 369 -2.10 5.05 6.61
N ALA A 370 -3.15 4.84 5.80
CA ALA A 370 -3.91 3.58 5.80
C ALA A 370 -3.05 2.36 5.40
N GLY A 371 -2.19 2.51 4.38
CA GLY A 371 -1.23 1.47 4.00
C GLY A 371 -0.22 1.17 5.12
N MET A 372 0.32 2.21 5.77
CA MET A 372 1.24 2.05 6.89
C MET A 372 0.58 1.50 8.16
N ALA A 373 -0.68 1.85 8.43
CA ALA A 373 -1.47 1.28 9.53
C ALA A 373 -1.71 -0.21 9.32
N TYR A 374 -1.90 -0.65 8.07
CA TYR A 374 -1.92 -2.07 7.74
C TYR A 374 -0.55 -2.73 8.02
N MET A 375 0.56 -2.13 7.59
CA MET A 375 1.90 -2.66 7.86
C MET A 375 2.20 -2.75 9.37
N GLU A 376 1.79 -1.73 10.15
CA GLU A 376 1.86 -1.71 11.61
C GLU A 376 1.14 -2.91 12.24
N ARG A 377 -0.12 -3.17 11.83
CA ARG A 377 -0.88 -4.35 12.29
C ARG A 377 -0.24 -5.68 11.90
N MET A 378 0.44 -5.72 10.76
CA MET A 378 1.17 -6.90 10.29
C MET A 378 2.57 -7.01 10.93
N ASN A 379 2.93 -6.13 11.87
CA ASN A 379 4.25 -6.05 12.49
C ASN A 379 5.40 -5.93 11.47
N TYR A 380 5.16 -5.18 10.40
CA TYR A 380 6.10 -4.98 9.30
C TYR A 380 6.59 -3.54 9.26
N ILE A 381 7.87 -3.35 8.90
CA ILE A 381 8.58 -2.06 8.89
C ILE A 381 9.02 -1.77 7.46
N HIS A 382 8.71 -0.58 6.97
CA HIS A 382 9.00 -0.13 5.61
C HIS A 382 10.48 0.25 5.42
N ARG A 383 11.05 1.03 6.36
CA ARG A 383 12.45 1.52 6.41
C ARG A 383 12.86 2.58 5.38
N ASP A 384 12.16 2.69 4.25
CA ASP A 384 12.41 3.74 3.24
C ASP A 384 11.12 4.50 2.83
N LEU A 385 10.34 4.99 3.80
CA LEU A 385 9.06 5.67 3.49
C LEU A 385 9.31 7.12 3.05
N ARG A 386 8.95 7.45 1.82
CA ARG A 386 9.10 8.79 1.22
C ARG A 386 8.28 8.93 -0.05
N ALA A 387 8.05 10.15 -0.54
CA ALA A 387 7.25 10.37 -1.76
C ALA A 387 7.81 9.67 -3.01
N ALA A 388 9.13 9.37 -3.06
CA ALA A 388 9.72 8.60 -4.17
C ALA A 388 9.25 7.12 -4.20
N ASN A 389 8.84 6.57 -3.06
CA ASN A 389 8.38 5.19 -2.91
C ASN A 389 6.86 5.07 -2.73
N ILE A 390 6.13 6.17 -2.96
CA ILE A 390 4.67 6.12 -3.13
C ILE A 390 4.39 6.22 -4.62
N LEU A 391 3.55 5.35 -5.16
CA LEU A 391 3.14 5.38 -6.56
C LEU A 391 1.69 5.90 -6.69
N VAL A 392 1.43 6.63 -7.77
CA VAL A 392 0.13 7.24 -8.06
C VAL A 392 -0.53 6.53 -9.23
N GLY A 393 -1.76 6.08 -9.02
CA GLY A 393 -2.62 5.44 -10.00
C GLY A 393 -3.73 6.37 -10.48
N GLU A 394 -4.66 5.82 -11.26
CA GLU A 394 -5.83 6.57 -11.70
C GLU A 394 -6.66 7.09 -10.52
N ARG A 395 -7.37 8.20 -10.71
CA ARG A 395 -8.20 8.85 -9.67
C ARG A 395 -7.43 9.16 -8.38
N LEU A 396 -6.12 9.49 -8.50
CA LEU A 396 -5.23 9.86 -7.40
C LEU A 396 -5.04 8.78 -6.32
N VAL A 397 -5.25 7.50 -6.68
CA VAL A 397 -4.97 6.40 -5.76
C VAL A 397 -3.47 6.34 -5.45
N CYS A 398 -3.11 6.36 -4.17
CA CYS A 398 -1.73 6.26 -3.70
C CYS A 398 -1.47 4.87 -3.12
N LYS A 399 -0.40 4.22 -3.59
CA LYS A 399 0.05 2.93 -3.07
C LYS A 399 1.51 2.97 -2.66
N ILE A 400 1.83 2.36 -1.54
CA ILE A 400 3.19 2.24 -1.02
C ILE A 400 3.93 1.14 -1.80
N ALA A 401 5.09 1.47 -2.36
CA ALA A 401 5.95 0.57 -3.11
C ALA A 401 7.26 0.31 -2.36
N ASP A 402 8.07 -0.62 -2.86
CA ASP A 402 9.43 -0.91 -2.37
C ASP A 402 9.53 -1.34 -0.88
N PHE A 403 8.41 -1.67 -0.23
CA PHE A 403 8.41 -2.26 1.10
C PHE A 403 9.14 -3.60 1.07
N GLY A 404 10.05 -3.81 2.03
CA GLY A 404 10.86 -5.03 2.15
C GLY A 404 12.18 -5.04 1.41
N LEU A 405 12.36 -4.17 0.40
CA LEU A 405 13.61 -4.14 -0.35
C LEU A 405 14.79 -3.56 0.45
N ALA A 406 14.52 -2.68 1.41
CA ALA A 406 15.54 -2.16 2.31
C ALA A 406 16.09 -3.23 3.28
N ARG A 407 15.25 -4.20 3.69
CA ARG A 407 15.64 -5.32 4.56
C ARG A 407 16.63 -6.26 3.88
N LEU A 408 16.40 -6.51 2.58
CA LEU A 408 17.19 -7.42 1.76
C LEU A 408 18.67 -7.03 1.57
N ILE A 409 19.01 -5.81 1.94
CA ILE A 409 20.33 -5.21 1.66
C ILE A 409 21.13 -5.02 2.96
N GLU A 410 20.49 -5.11 4.13
CA GLU A 410 21.16 -4.95 5.43
C GLU A 410 21.99 -6.18 5.84
N ASP A 411 21.79 -7.34 5.21
CA ASP A 411 22.61 -8.54 5.48
C ASP A 411 24.04 -8.45 4.93
N ASP A 412 24.33 -7.47 4.06
CA ASP A 412 25.69 -7.11 3.63
C ASP A 412 26.19 -5.88 4.43
N GLU A 413 26.75 -6.13 5.62
CA GLU A 413 27.49 -5.20 6.51
C GLU A 413 27.20 -3.69 6.32
N TYR A 414 26.39 -3.11 7.22
CA TYR A 414 26.34 -1.66 7.44
C TYR A 414 27.74 -1.14 7.79
N ASN A 415 28.41 -0.51 6.83
CA ASN A 415 29.69 0.17 7.06
C ASN A 415 29.51 1.69 6.95
N PRO A 416 29.34 2.41 8.09
CA PRO A 416 29.10 3.86 8.10
C PRO A 416 30.26 4.68 7.52
N GLN A 417 31.43 4.07 7.30
CA GLN A 417 32.58 4.72 6.67
C GLN A 417 32.51 4.81 5.13
N GLN A 418 31.57 4.12 4.46
CA GLN A 418 31.48 4.11 2.98
C GLN A 418 30.56 5.19 2.37
N GLY A 419 29.96 6.08 3.17
CA GLY A 419 29.01 7.08 2.68
C GLY A 419 27.63 6.45 2.44
N ALA A 420 26.63 6.88 3.21
CA ALA A 420 25.40 6.14 3.41
C ALA A 420 24.59 5.87 2.11
N LYS A 421 24.23 4.60 1.90
CA LYS A 421 23.21 4.12 0.96
C LYS A 421 21.77 4.47 1.39
N PHE A 422 21.58 5.20 2.49
CA PHE A 422 20.28 5.49 3.10
C PHE A 422 19.83 6.95 2.87
N PRO A 423 18.51 7.20 2.75
CA PRO A 423 17.95 8.53 2.57
C PRO A 423 17.90 9.31 3.89
N ILE A 424 19.07 9.75 4.37
CA ILE A 424 19.29 10.37 5.69
C ILE A 424 18.24 11.42 6.09
N LYS A 425 17.76 12.24 5.14
CA LYS A 425 16.78 13.30 5.43
C LYS A 425 15.39 12.82 5.82
N TRP A 426 15.06 11.55 5.55
CA TRP A 426 13.81 10.89 5.93
C TRP A 426 14.00 9.97 7.13
N THR A 427 15.24 9.58 7.42
CA THR A 427 15.53 8.59 8.46
C THR A 427 15.46 9.21 9.85
N ALA A 428 14.75 8.54 10.76
CA ALA A 428 14.71 8.92 12.17
C ALA A 428 16.11 8.89 12.81
N PRO A 429 16.41 9.76 13.79
CA PRO A 429 17.75 9.85 14.37
C PRO A 429 18.23 8.52 14.98
N GLU A 430 17.35 7.78 15.65
CA GLU A 430 17.71 6.48 16.23
C GLU A 430 18.03 5.41 15.17
N ALA A 431 17.38 5.49 14.02
CA ALA A 431 17.63 4.59 12.89
C ALA A 431 18.92 4.98 12.16
N ALA A 432 19.17 6.28 11.97
CA ALA A 432 20.36 6.79 11.29
C ALA A 432 21.64 6.55 12.09
N ILE A 433 21.59 6.73 13.42
CA ILE A 433 22.77 6.68 14.30
C ILE A 433 23.02 5.26 14.81
N PHE A 434 21.96 4.54 15.21
CA PHE A 434 22.09 3.24 15.89
C PHE A 434 21.56 2.06 15.05
N GLY A 435 21.09 2.28 13.82
CA GLY A 435 20.49 1.24 13.00
C GLY A 435 19.18 0.68 13.55
N ARG A 436 18.52 1.40 14.47
CA ARG A 436 17.28 0.94 15.13
C ARG A 436 16.04 1.26 14.30
N PHE A 437 15.77 0.43 13.29
CA PHE A 437 14.54 0.54 12.49
C PHE A 437 13.35 -0.09 13.20
N THR A 438 12.28 0.68 13.35
CA THR A 438 11.00 0.29 13.95
C THR A 438 9.83 0.93 13.20
N ILE A 439 8.60 0.54 13.48
CA ILE A 439 7.43 1.25 12.95
C ILE A 439 7.42 2.74 13.37
N LYS A 440 7.97 3.08 14.55
CA LYS A 440 8.12 4.47 15.00
C LYS A 440 9.14 5.27 14.20
N SER A 441 10.16 4.62 13.64
CA SER A 441 11.07 5.25 12.68
C SER A 441 10.39 5.50 11.32
N ASP A 442 9.42 4.67 10.93
CA ASP A 442 8.58 4.95 9.76
C ASP A 442 7.59 6.10 10.04
N VAL A 443 7.08 6.24 11.27
CA VAL A 443 6.24 7.39 11.66
C VAL A 443 7.00 8.71 11.46
N TRP A 444 8.27 8.77 11.86
CA TRP A 444 9.14 9.93 11.56
C TRP A 444 9.22 10.21 10.06
N SER A 445 9.48 9.16 9.28
CA SER A 445 9.60 9.24 7.81
C SER A 445 8.29 9.74 7.18
N PHE A 446 7.14 9.33 7.72
CA PHE A 446 5.81 9.82 7.32
C PHE A 446 5.66 11.32 7.58
N GLY A 447 6.12 11.83 8.72
CA GLY A 447 6.17 13.27 8.98
C GLY A 447 6.92 14.04 7.90
N ILE A 448 8.07 13.53 7.48
CA ILE A 448 8.85 14.12 6.38
C ILE A 448 8.08 14.03 5.06
N LEU A 449 7.42 12.91 4.77
CA LEU A 449 6.55 12.75 3.59
C LEU A 449 5.41 13.78 3.57
N LEU A 450 4.79 14.09 4.71
CA LEU A 450 3.78 15.15 4.79
C LEU A 450 4.36 16.51 4.35
N THR A 451 5.61 16.81 4.69
CA THR A 451 6.26 18.03 4.19
C THR A 451 6.47 18.00 2.69
N GLU A 452 6.79 16.85 2.11
CA GLU A 452 6.91 16.70 0.65
C GLU A 452 5.57 16.97 -0.04
N LEU A 453 4.46 16.43 0.48
CA LEU A 453 3.11 16.67 -0.05
C LEU A 453 2.76 18.16 -0.05
N ILE A 454 2.88 18.83 1.09
CA ILE A 454 2.50 20.24 1.22
C ILE A 454 3.43 21.17 0.43
N SER A 455 4.72 20.83 0.38
CA SER A 455 5.72 21.62 -0.33
C SER A 455 5.84 21.29 -1.82
N LYS A 456 4.97 20.42 -2.35
CA LYS A 456 4.96 19.98 -3.77
C LYS A 456 6.27 19.32 -4.21
N GLY A 457 6.78 18.41 -3.38
CA GLY A 457 7.95 17.58 -3.65
C GLY A 457 9.29 18.32 -3.48
N ARG A 458 9.33 19.42 -2.71
CA ARG A 458 10.62 20.04 -2.36
C ARG A 458 11.42 19.09 -1.49
N VAL A 459 12.74 19.13 -1.68
CA VAL A 459 13.67 18.32 -0.89
C VAL A 459 13.60 18.77 0.58
N PRO A 460 13.46 17.84 1.55
CA PRO A 460 13.48 18.16 2.98
C PRO A 460 14.77 18.88 3.39
N TYR A 461 14.68 19.68 4.45
CA TYR A 461 15.81 20.44 5.00
C TYR A 461 16.55 21.23 3.90
N PRO A 462 15.88 22.21 3.25
CA PRO A 462 16.46 22.94 2.13
C PRO A 462 17.72 23.68 2.58
N GLY A 463 18.79 23.57 1.79
CA GLY A 463 20.08 24.19 2.08
C GLY A 463 21.00 23.42 3.03
N MET A 464 20.53 22.30 3.62
CA MET A 464 21.36 21.44 4.47
C MET A 464 21.79 20.16 3.75
N ASN A 465 23.03 19.74 3.94
CA ASN A 465 23.54 18.44 3.51
C ASN A 465 23.19 17.33 4.53
N ASN A 466 23.43 16.07 4.19
CA ASN A 466 23.02 14.94 5.04
C ASN A 466 23.65 14.94 6.44
N ARG A 467 24.92 15.37 6.56
CA ARG A 467 25.61 15.44 7.84
C ARG A 467 25.04 16.55 8.71
N GLU A 468 24.83 17.73 8.13
CA GLU A 468 24.22 18.87 8.82
C GLU A 468 22.81 18.54 9.31
N VAL A 469 21.99 17.83 8.50
CA VAL A 469 20.65 17.42 8.93
C VAL A 469 20.72 16.51 10.16
N LEU A 470 21.59 15.50 10.14
CA LEU A 470 21.73 14.59 11.28
C LEU A 470 22.16 15.32 12.56
N GLU A 471 23.18 16.18 12.44
CA GLU A 471 23.67 16.99 13.56
C GLU A 471 22.56 17.93 14.09
N GLN A 472 21.84 18.64 13.23
CA GLN A 472 20.80 19.59 13.66
C GLN A 472 19.59 18.89 14.30
N VAL A 473 19.14 17.78 13.71
CA VAL A 473 18.01 16.99 14.25
C VAL A 473 18.33 16.43 15.63
N GLU A 474 19.57 15.97 15.86
CA GLU A 474 20.02 15.51 17.18
C GLU A 474 19.98 16.65 18.24
N HIS A 475 20.22 17.90 17.83
CA HIS A 475 20.09 19.09 18.68
C HIS A 475 18.65 19.60 18.82
N GLY A 476 17.66 18.84 18.33
CA GLY A 476 16.23 19.17 18.47
C GLY A 476 15.68 20.08 17.38
N TYR A 477 16.43 20.37 16.31
CA TYR A 477 15.90 21.11 15.18
C TYR A 477 14.91 20.25 14.37
N HIS A 478 13.80 20.84 13.97
CA HIS A 478 12.89 20.33 12.96
C HIS A 478 12.55 21.44 11.95
N MET A 479 12.08 21.05 10.76
CA MET A 479 11.70 22.02 9.72
C MET A 479 10.56 22.93 10.20
N PRO A 480 10.57 24.23 9.85
CA PRO A 480 9.46 25.13 10.17
C PRO A 480 8.21 24.78 9.35
N CYS A 481 7.05 25.29 9.80
CA CYS A 481 5.78 25.11 9.12
C CYS A 481 5.86 25.54 7.64
N PRO A 482 5.59 24.64 6.67
CA PRO A 482 5.65 24.99 5.26
C PRO A 482 4.62 26.07 4.88
N PRO A 483 4.92 26.97 3.93
CA PRO A 483 3.96 27.96 3.46
C PRO A 483 2.67 27.31 2.95
N GLY A 484 1.51 27.78 3.41
CA GLY A 484 0.20 27.23 3.04
C GLY A 484 -0.19 25.95 3.80
N CYS A 485 0.66 25.45 4.71
CA CYS A 485 0.31 24.37 5.61
C CYS A 485 -0.63 24.88 6.73
N PRO A 486 -1.77 24.23 6.98
CA PRO A 486 -2.55 24.52 8.17
C PRO A 486 -1.79 24.16 9.45
N VAL A 487 -1.99 24.94 10.51
CA VAL A 487 -1.33 24.74 11.81
C VAL A 487 -1.58 23.35 12.37
N SER A 488 -2.83 22.87 12.35
CA SER A 488 -3.19 21.53 12.85
C SER A 488 -2.47 20.39 12.13
N LEU A 489 -2.23 20.52 10.82
CA LEU A 489 -1.47 19.51 10.07
C LEU A 489 0.02 19.57 10.43
N TYR A 490 0.57 20.76 10.67
CA TYR A 490 1.94 20.91 11.12
C TYR A 490 2.15 20.39 12.55
N GLU A 491 1.20 20.63 13.46
CA GLU A 491 1.22 20.05 14.81
C GLU A 491 1.23 18.52 14.78
N ALA A 492 0.55 17.91 13.80
CA ALA A 492 0.63 16.47 13.56
C ALA A 492 2.03 16.05 13.06
N MET A 493 2.68 16.82 12.19
CA MET A 493 4.06 16.57 11.78
C MET A 493 5.03 16.65 12.98
N GLU A 494 4.89 17.66 13.84
CA GLU A 494 5.73 17.81 15.04
C GLU A 494 5.60 16.61 15.99
N GLN A 495 4.40 16.03 16.12
CA GLN A 495 4.19 14.80 16.89
C GLN A 495 4.95 13.59 16.28
N THR A 496 5.09 13.52 14.96
CA THR A 496 5.88 12.44 14.32
C THR A 496 7.39 12.61 14.50
N TRP A 497 7.87 13.81 14.81
CA TRP A 497 9.28 14.14 14.99
C TRP A 497 9.72 14.23 16.45
N ARG A 498 8.96 13.62 17.38
CA ARG A 498 9.40 13.45 18.76
C ARG A 498 10.69 12.64 18.80
N LEU A 499 11.67 13.11 19.59
CA LEU A 499 12.97 12.44 19.72
C LEU A 499 12.82 11.06 20.36
N ASP A 500 11.97 10.94 21.39
CA ASP A 500 11.56 9.64 21.91
C ASP A 500 10.61 8.96 20.91
N PRO A 501 10.98 7.79 20.34
CA PRO A 501 10.12 7.06 19.41
C PRO A 501 8.76 6.67 20.00
N GLU A 502 8.68 6.45 21.32
CA GLU A 502 7.44 6.01 21.97
C GLU A 502 6.42 7.14 22.13
N GLU A 503 6.86 8.41 22.09
CA GLU A 503 5.97 9.58 22.10
C GLU A 503 5.35 9.88 20.72
N ARG A 504 5.83 9.23 19.66
CA ARG A 504 5.28 9.40 18.31
C ARG A 504 3.92 8.69 18.22
N PRO A 505 2.96 9.20 17.44
CA PRO A 505 1.64 8.56 17.28
C PRO A 505 1.75 7.19 16.59
N THR A 506 0.65 6.44 16.58
CA THR A 506 0.49 5.24 15.74
C THR A 506 0.02 5.64 14.33
N PHE A 507 0.20 4.75 13.35
CA PHE A 507 -0.36 4.99 12.02
C PHE A 507 -1.88 4.91 12.01
N GLU A 508 -2.48 4.09 12.88
CA GLU A 508 -3.93 4.06 13.08
C GLU A 508 -4.47 5.44 13.50
N TYR A 509 -3.80 6.13 14.44
CA TYR A 509 -4.17 7.48 14.84
C TYR A 509 -4.01 8.48 13.69
N LEU A 510 -2.86 8.45 12.99
CA LEU A 510 -2.60 9.34 11.86
C LEU A 510 -3.59 9.14 10.72
N GLN A 511 -3.97 7.90 10.44
CA GLN A 511 -5.01 7.57 9.46
C GLN A 511 -6.33 8.22 9.85
N SER A 512 -6.83 7.99 11.08
CA SER A 512 -8.09 8.56 11.55
C SER A 512 -8.06 10.10 11.53
N PHE A 513 -6.96 10.71 12.00
CA PHE A 513 -6.79 12.15 11.99
C PHE A 513 -6.89 12.74 10.57
N LEU A 514 -6.22 12.13 9.59
CA LEU A 514 -6.19 12.62 8.21
C LEU A 514 -7.51 12.36 7.48
N GLU A 515 -8.14 11.21 7.70
CA GLU A 515 -9.45 10.89 7.13
C GLU A 515 -10.53 11.88 7.60
N ASP A 516 -10.52 12.24 8.89
CA ASP A 516 -11.52 13.13 9.48
C ASP A 516 -11.16 14.62 9.47
N TYR A 517 -10.03 14.98 8.83
CA TYR A 517 -9.43 16.30 8.90
C TYR A 517 -10.39 17.45 8.51
N PHE A 518 -11.29 17.21 7.54
CA PHE A 518 -12.29 18.20 7.11
C PHE A 518 -13.72 17.89 7.57
N THR A 519 -13.97 16.76 8.25
CA THR A 519 -15.33 16.28 8.57
C THR A 519 -15.72 16.38 10.04
N SER A 520 -14.83 16.80 10.95
CA SER A 520 -15.08 16.72 12.41
C SER A 520 -16.23 17.59 12.96
N THR A 521 -16.90 18.41 12.14
CA THR A 521 -18.02 19.27 12.56
C THR A 521 -19.40 18.79 12.08
N GLU A 522 -19.50 17.76 11.24
CA GLU A 522 -20.78 17.27 10.70
C GLU A 522 -21.20 15.90 11.28
N PRO A 523 -22.52 15.62 11.41
CA PRO A 523 -22.99 14.31 11.82
C PRO A 523 -22.55 13.22 10.83
N GLN A 524 -22.03 12.11 11.36
CA GLN A 524 -21.45 11.03 10.56
C GLN A 524 -22.46 10.36 9.60
N TYR A 525 -23.73 10.36 9.99
CA TYR A 525 -24.88 9.87 9.22
C TYR A 525 -26.02 10.88 9.31
N GLN A 526 -26.78 11.03 8.23
CA GLN A 526 -27.99 11.85 8.25
C GLN A 526 -29.11 11.13 9.03
N PRO A 527 -29.87 11.84 9.88
CA PRO A 527 -31.05 11.28 10.51
C PRO A 527 -32.09 10.95 9.43
N GLY A 528 -32.90 9.91 9.65
CA GLY A 528 -34.11 9.72 8.85
C GLY A 528 -35.12 10.79 9.26
N ASP A 529 -35.31 11.82 8.44
CA ASP A 529 -36.22 12.92 8.79
C ASP A 529 -37.67 12.41 8.95
N HIS A 530 -38.33 12.87 10.01
CA HIS A 530 -39.71 12.50 10.40
C HIS A 530 -40.79 13.43 9.81
N THR A 531 -40.42 14.38 8.94
CA THR A 531 -41.36 15.39 8.40
C THR A 531 -42.19 14.88 7.24
#